data_AF-A0A511MSY8-F1
#
_entry.id   AF-A0A511MSY8-F1
#
_cell.length_a   1.000
_cell.length_b   1.000
_cell.length_c   1.000
_cell.angle_alpha   90.00
_cell.angle_beta   90.00
_cell.angle_gamma   90.00
#
_symmetry.space_group_name_H-M   'P 1'
#
loop_
_entity.id
_entity.type
_entity.pdbx_description
1 polymer ?
#
loop_
_entity_poly.entity_id
_entity_poly.type
_entity_poly.pdbx_seq_one_letter_code
_entity_poly.pdbx_strand_id
1 'polypeptide(L)'
;MGSIRAMPTSHGIDPVWLDRQLARFKPSDMDAAVKLMREYDRADRQAAQRAEHDCRCRADAPVDTLLRMSTLGEQFRRQVRYLKTSARLFDEGDEEEAIRLAVTLRVLLHDTTKSHSLLKLAGLKSGMKFLDTAIVGGTEIYAGPVVFQLEYVTDDGETGFAPSGQDGLVEVVPTLDGGGRICAPRRRRGHETLKPFNEWWTTYVIDTASGSKTLSRKQLIWLMANKDGGAHVDPSGPGDVYIGFVKRGHGQLYSEDPDAAFTAPESMRPFEGNAAAESVRQIAWEVLETFDNDPATQAWRAMN
;
A
#
# COMPACT_ATOMS: atom_id res chain seq x y z
N MET A 1 39.86 16.01 30.33
CA MET A 1 38.42 15.99 30.01
C MET A 1 38.19 16.82 28.76
N GLY A 2 38.20 16.20 27.59
CA GLY A 2 37.92 16.86 26.31
C GLY A 2 36.51 16.49 25.86
N SER A 3 35.64 17.49 25.78
CA SER A 3 34.25 17.38 25.34
C SER A 3 34.16 16.97 23.87
N ILE A 4 33.64 15.77 23.59
CA ILE A 4 33.22 15.37 22.25
C ILE A 4 31.94 16.16 21.92
N ARG A 5 32.05 17.18 21.05
CA ARG A 5 30.87 17.81 20.44
C ARG A 5 30.25 16.81 19.47
N ALA A 6 28.97 16.49 19.69
CA ALA A 6 28.16 15.73 18.74
C ALA A 6 28.14 16.44 17.38
N MET A 7 28.38 15.68 16.31
CA MET A 7 28.24 16.17 14.94
C MET A 7 26.78 16.48 14.62
N PRO A 8 26.47 17.50 13.80
CA PRO A 8 25.12 17.74 13.31
C PRO A 8 24.65 16.53 12.49
N THR A 9 23.39 16.16 12.65
CA THR A 9 22.70 15.15 11.84
C THR A 9 22.81 15.49 10.35
N SER A 10 23.37 14.56 9.56
CA SER A 10 23.54 14.72 8.12
C SER A 10 22.20 14.89 7.42
N HIS A 11 22.09 15.91 6.57
CA HIS A 11 20.91 16.08 5.72
C HIS A 11 21.13 15.17 4.51
N GLY A 12 20.45 14.03 4.50
CA GLY A 12 20.70 12.90 3.59
C GLY A 12 20.97 13.32 2.14
N ILE A 13 22.21 13.11 1.70
CA ILE A 13 22.62 13.29 0.30
C ILE A 13 21.99 12.16 -0.52
N ASP A 14 21.51 12.49 -1.73
CA ASP A 14 21.00 11.54 -2.72
C ASP A 14 21.97 10.34 -2.89
N PRO A 15 21.52 9.09 -2.60
CA PRO A 15 22.33 7.89 -2.75
C PRO A 15 22.92 7.75 -4.17
N VAL A 16 22.19 8.21 -5.19
CA VAL A 16 22.61 8.18 -6.60
C VAL A 16 23.77 9.16 -6.88
N TRP A 17 23.93 10.19 -6.05
CA TRP A 17 25.09 11.09 -6.13
C TRP A 17 26.34 10.43 -5.55
N LEU A 18 26.22 9.75 -4.40
CA LEU A 18 27.35 9.08 -3.74
C LEU A 18 27.90 7.96 -4.62
N ASP A 19 27.03 7.14 -5.22
CA ASP A 19 27.42 6.07 -6.15
C ASP A 19 28.15 6.63 -7.38
N ARG A 20 27.70 7.77 -7.92
CA ARG A 20 28.35 8.45 -9.04
C ARG A 20 29.75 8.96 -8.69
N GLN A 21 29.99 9.38 -7.44
CA GLN A 21 31.32 9.80 -7.02
C GLN A 21 32.22 8.61 -6.71
N LEU A 22 31.71 7.54 -6.08
CA LEU A 22 32.47 6.32 -5.82
C LEU A 22 32.96 5.67 -7.13
N ALA A 23 32.17 5.74 -8.21
CA ALA A 23 32.57 5.27 -9.54
C ALA A 23 33.77 6.03 -10.16
N ARG A 24 34.12 7.22 -9.63
CA ARG A 24 35.20 8.06 -10.15
C ARG A 24 36.56 7.81 -9.49
N PHE A 25 36.62 7.02 -8.42
CA PHE A 25 37.83 6.80 -7.63
C PHE A 25 38.17 5.32 -7.47
N LYS A 26 39.47 4.98 -7.49
CA LYS A 26 39.94 3.59 -7.27
C LYS A 26 40.07 3.31 -5.76
N PRO A 27 39.74 2.11 -5.26
CA PRO A 27 39.67 1.81 -3.83
C PRO A 27 40.97 1.97 -3.02
N SER A 28 42.13 2.07 -3.68
CA SER A 28 43.46 2.06 -3.04
C SER A 28 44.09 3.44 -2.84
N ASP A 29 43.39 4.53 -3.12
CA ASP A 29 43.98 5.87 -3.16
C ASP A 29 43.49 6.74 -1.99
N MET A 30 44.31 6.86 -0.94
CA MET A 30 43.93 7.57 0.29
C MET A 30 43.64 9.06 0.05
N ASP A 31 44.29 9.65 -0.96
CA ASP A 31 44.04 11.03 -1.43
C ASP A 31 42.66 11.19 -2.08
N ALA A 32 42.13 10.13 -2.69
CA ALA A 32 40.79 10.12 -3.26
C ALA A 32 39.70 10.13 -2.16
N ALA A 33 39.91 9.40 -1.07
CA ALA A 33 39.01 9.40 0.08
C ALA A 33 38.91 10.78 0.75
N VAL A 34 40.05 11.48 0.89
CA VAL A 34 40.08 12.84 1.43
C VAL A 34 39.39 13.84 0.50
N LYS A 35 39.55 13.70 -0.83
CA LYS A 35 38.83 14.53 -1.82
C LYS A 35 37.32 14.28 -1.77
N LEU A 36 36.91 13.00 -1.68
CA LEU A 36 35.50 12.61 -1.57
C LEU A 36 34.85 13.19 -0.30
N MET A 37 35.51 13.11 0.86
CA MET A 37 35.00 13.71 2.10
C MET A 37 34.84 15.24 1.97
N ARG A 38 35.79 15.93 1.34
CA ARG A 38 35.68 17.38 1.12
C ARG A 38 34.59 17.76 0.13
N GLU A 39 34.25 16.90 -0.82
CA GLU A 39 33.12 17.09 -1.72
C GLU A 39 31.80 16.78 -1.02
N TYR A 40 31.75 15.75 -0.20
CA TYR A 40 30.61 15.43 0.67
C TYR A 40 30.27 16.60 1.60
N ASP A 41 31.26 17.14 2.33
CA ASP A 41 31.06 18.30 3.21
C ASP A 41 30.63 19.57 2.47
N ARG A 42 31.00 19.71 1.19
CA ARG A 42 30.56 20.84 0.36
C ARG A 42 29.13 20.64 -0.12
N ALA A 43 28.78 19.43 -0.54
CA ALA A 43 27.44 19.07 -0.95
C ALA A 43 26.45 19.17 0.23
N ASP A 44 26.83 18.70 1.42
CA ASP A 44 26.01 18.79 2.63
C ASP A 44 25.80 20.26 3.06
N ARG A 45 26.85 21.10 3.03
CA ARG A 45 26.71 22.55 3.25
C ARG A 45 25.82 23.24 2.22
N GLN A 46 25.90 22.85 0.95
CA GLN A 46 25.02 23.38 -0.09
C GLN A 46 23.57 22.90 0.08
N ALA A 47 23.35 21.66 0.52
CA ALA A 47 22.03 21.14 0.84
C ALA A 47 21.42 21.87 2.05
N ALA A 48 22.22 22.11 3.10
CA ALA A 48 21.81 22.91 4.25
C ALA A 48 21.49 24.37 3.86
N GLN A 49 22.32 25.00 3.03
CA GLN A 49 22.04 26.35 2.51
C GLN A 49 20.80 26.41 1.61
N ARG A 50 20.54 25.37 0.81
CA ARG A 50 19.30 25.24 0.02
C ARG A 50 18.09 25.07 0.91
N ALA A 51 18.17 24.25 1.95
CA ALA A 51 17.09 24.08 2.94
C ALA A 51 16.83 25.39 3.71
N GLU A 52 17.88 26.13 4.07
CA GLU A 52 17.78 27.44 4.73
C GLU A 52 17.23 28.52 3.79
N HIS A 53 17.61 28.50 2.51
CA HIS A 53 17.04 29.34 1.47
C HIS A 53 15.57 29.02 1.20
N ASP A 54 15.19 27.74 1.13
CA ASP A 54 13.80 27.29 0.97
C ASP A 54 12.94 27.69 2.18
N CYS A 55 13.52 27.66 3.39
CA CYS A 55 12.90 28.15 4.62
C CYS A 55 12.69 29.69 4.59
N ARG A 56 13.66 30.45 4.06
CA ARG A 56 13.51 31.90 3.84
C ARG A 56 12.48 32.23 2.75
N CYS A 57 12.45 31.49 1.63
CA CYS A 57 11.42 31.65 0.61
C CYS A 57 10.00 31.37 1.13
N ARG A 58 9.86 30.51 2.15
CA ARG A 58 8.58 30.30 2.85
C ARG A 58 8.21 31.46 3.78
N ALA A 59 9.18 32.12 4.41
CA ALA A 59 8.93 33.33 5.21
C ALA A 59 8.49 34.52 4.35
N ASP A 60 8.96 34.58 3.09
CA ASP A 60 8.59 35.60 2.10
C ASP A 60 7.39 35.21 1.22
N ALA A 61 6.79 34.02 1.45
CA ALA A 61 5.62 33.59 0.70
C ALA A 61 4.40 34.47 1.04
N PRO A 62 3.57 34.85 0.05
CA PRO A 62 2.35 35.62 0.31
C PRO A 62 1.49 34.93 1.38
N VAL A 63 0.90 35.70 2.30
CA VAL A 63 0.07 35.19 3.41
C VAL A 63 -1.02 34.23 2.92
N ASP A 64 -1.59 34.46 1.74
CA ASP A 64 -2.58 33.56 1.10
C ASP A 64 -2.01 32.16 0.77
N THR A 65 -0.74 32.07 0.36
CA THR A 65 -0.06 30.79 0.09
C THR A 65 0.18 30.01 1.38
N LEU A 66 0.63 30.67 2.45
CA LEU A 66 0.81 30.05 3.77
C LEU A 66 -0.52 29.61 4.40
N LEU A 67 -1.59 30.39 4.21
CA LEU A 67 -2.94 30.05 4.67
C LEU A 67 -3.54 28.86 3.89
N ARG A 68 -3.27 28.78 2.58
CA ARG A 68 -3.67 27.62 1.75
C ARG A 68 -2.89 26.35 2.07
N MET A 69 -1.62 26.46 2.47
CA MET A 69 -0.80 25.31 2.86
C MET A 69 -1.17 24.77 4.25
N SER A 70 -1.42 25.66 5.23
CA SER A 70 -1.91 25.26 6.56
C SER A 70 -3.29 24.58 6.49
N THR A 71 -4.22 25.09 5.67
CA THR A 71 -5.51 24.43 5.45
C THR A 71 -5.39 23.08 4.75
N LEU A 72 -4.43 22.91 3.81
CA LEU A 72 -4.17 21.62 3.17
C LEU A 72 -3.59 20.59 4.17
N GLY A 73 -2.65 21.02 5.01
CA GLY A 73 -2.09 20.23 6.12
C GLY A 73 -3.15 19.70 7.06
N GLU A 74 -4.06 20.58 7.50
CA GLU A 74 -5.19 20.21 8.35
C GLU A 74 -6.14 19.21 7.69
N GLN A 75 -6.47 19.41 6.42
CA GLN A 75 -7.32 18.47 5.68
C GLN A 75 -6.66 17.09 5.57
N PHE A 76 -5.36 17.04 5.26
CA PHE A 76 -4.62 15.79 5.21
C PHE A 76 -4.62 15.06 6.56
N ARG A 77 -4.28 15.76 7.67
CA ARG A 77 -4.33 15.17 9.02
C ARG A 77 -5.72 14.64 9.37
N ARG A 78 -6.75 15.40 9.00
CA ARG A 78 -8.15 15.03 9.23
C ARG A 78 -8.52 13.74 8.50
N GLN A 79 -8.17 13.64 7.22
CA GLN A 79 -8.42 12.41 6.44
C GLN A 79 -7.63 11.21 6.98
N VAL A 80 -6.37 11.40 7.36
CA VAL A 80 -5.58 10.32 8.00
C VAL A 80 -6.22 9.88 9.32
N ARG A 81 -6.73 10.82 10.13
CA ARG A 81 -7.45 10.49 11.37
C ARG A 81 -8.74 9.72 11.11
N TYR A 82 -9.52 10.11 10.08
CA TYR A 82 -10.70 9.35 9.67
C TYR A 82 -10.32 7.94 9.24
N LEU A 83 -9.27 7.80 8.43
CA LEU A 83 -8.78 6.50 7.99
C LEU A 83 -8.38 5.60 9.18
N LYS A 84 -7.64 6.14 10.16
CA LYS A 84 -7.27 5.42 11.40
C LYS A 84 -8.49 5.05 12.25
N THR A 85 -9.48 5.93 12.35
CA THR A 85 -10.69 5.70 13.16
C THR A 85 -11.56 4.62 12.55
N SER A 86 -11.85 4.71 11.25
CA SER A 86 -12.61 3.69 10.53
C SER A 86 -11.89 2.34 10.49
N ALA A 87 -10.55 2.34 10.36
CA ALA A 87 -9.78 1.10 10.43
C ALA A 87 -9.92 0.41 11.79
N ARG A 88 -9.92 1.17 12.89
CA ARG A 88 -10.13 0.64 14.24
C ARG A 88 -11.54 0.07 14.42
N LEU A 89 -12.57 0.80 13.99
CA LEU A 89 -13.97 0.35 14.11
C LEU A 89 -14.24 -0.88 13.24
N PHE A 90 -13.65 -0.95 12.05
CA PHE A 90 -13.66 -2.14 11.20
C PHE A 90 -13.04 -3.35 11.94
N ASP A 91 -11.86 -3.15 12.55
CA ASP A 91 -11.19 -4.18 13.33
C ASP A 91 -11.99 -4.62 14.58
N GLU A 92 -12.90 -3.77 15.07
CA GLU A 92 -13.83 -4.06 16.16
C GLU A 92 -15.10 -4.80 15.69
N GLY A 93 -15.24 -5.03 14.38
CA GLY A 93 -16.33 -5.80 13.78
C GLY A 93 -17.36 -4.97 12.99
N ASP A 94 -17.18 -3.66 12.88
CA ASP A 94 -18.06 -2.80 12.07
C ASP A 94 -17.61 -2.82 10.59
N GLU A 95 -18.00 -3.86 9.86
CA GLU A 95 -17.59 -4.09 8.48
C GLU A 95 -17.97 -2.93 7.54
N GLU A 96 -19.07 -2.23 7.82
CA GLU A 96 -19.56 -1.09 7.04
C GLU A 96 -18.57 0.09 7.01
N GLU A 97 -17.63 0.15 7.97
CA GLU A 97 -16.56 1.14 7.95
C GLU A 97 -15.61 0.97 6.75
N ALA A 98 -15.62 -0.17 6.06
CA ALA A 98 -14.92 -0.33 4.78
C ALA A 98 -15.35 0.72 3.74
N ILE A 99 -16.63 1.07 3.70
CA ILE A 99 -17.15 2.10 2.80
C ILE A 99 -16.54 3.47 3.13
N ARG A 100 -16.45 3.81 4.41
CA ARG A 100 -15.81 5.05 4.88
C ARG A 100 -14.31 5.06 4.63
N LEU A 101 -13.64 3.91 4.78
CA LEU A 101 -12.25 3.74 4.38
C LEU A 101 -12.06 4.02 2.89
N ALA A 102 -12.89 3.45 2.02
CA ALA A 102 -12.80 3.66 0.57
C ALA A 102 -12.99 5.13 0.17
N VAL A 103 -13.97 5.83 0.76
CA VAL A 103 -14.19 7.26 0.51
C VAL A 103 -12.98 8.09 0.94
N THR A 104 -12.42 7.80 2.12
CA THR A 104 -11.25 8.50 2.66
C THR A 104 -10.01 8.25 1.79
N LEU A 105 -9.78 7.01 1.37
CA LEU A 105 -8.70 6.63 0.44
C LEU A 105 -8.85 7.34 -0.91
N ARG A 106 -10.07 7.46 -1.43
CA ARG A 106 -10.34 8.20 -2.67
C ARG A 106 -9.92 9.67 -2.55
N VAL A 107 -10.23 10.33 -1.44
CA VAL A 107 -9.81 11.73 -1.20
C VAL A 107 -8.28 11.86 -1.12
N LEU A 108 -7.62 10.90 -0.47
CA LEU A 108 -6.17 10.90 -0.31
C LEU A 108 -5.42 10.60 -1.61
N LEU A 109 -5.96 9.70 -2.46
CA LEU A 109 -5.20 9.02 -3.51
C LEU A 109 -5.76 9.15 -4.93
N HIS A 110 -7.05 9.47 -5.11
CA HIS A 110 -7.67 9.43 -6.44
C HIS A 110 -7.69 10.82 -7.10
N ASP A 111 -7.11 10.91 -8.30
CA ASP A 111 -7.22 12.10 -9.14
C ASP A 111 -8.25 11.88 -10.24
N THR A 112 -8.95 12.95 -10.59
CA THR A 112 -9.76 13.08 -11.81
C THR A 112 -9.32 14.34 -12.54
N THR A 113 -9.93 14.61 -13.70
CA THR A 113 -9.71 15.86 -14.44
C THR A 113 -10.17 17.09 -13.65
N LYS A 114 -11.19 16.95 -12.78
CA LYS A 114 -11.83 18.06 -12.07
C LYS A 114 -11.55 18.10 -10.55
N SER A 115 -10.96 17.04 -10.01
CA SER A 115 -10.67 16.89 -8.59
C SER A 115 -9.30 16.28 -8.40
N HIS A 116 -8.48 16.87 -7.55
CA HIS A 116 -7.14 16.39 -7.25
C HIS A 116 -7.09 15.82 -5.84
N SER A 117 -6.39 14.69 -5.70
CA SER A 117 -6.14 14.05 -4.42
C SER A 117 -5.26 14.91 -3.52
N LEU A 118 -5.40 14.74 -2.20
CA LEU A 118 -4.58 15.49 -1.24
C LEU A 118 -3.08 15.23 -1.44
N LEU A 119 -2.67 14.01 -1.80
CA LEU A 119 -1.26 13.73 -2.10
C LEU A 119 -0.74 14.45 -3.35
N LYS A 120 -1.60 14.64 -4.36
CA LYS A 120 -1.22 15.41 -5.55
C LYS A 120 -1.09 16.89 -5.22
N LEU A 121 -2.04 17.44 -4.46
CA LEU A 121 -2.01 18.84 -4.00
C LEU A 121 -0.82 19.11 -3.07
N ALA A 122 -0.41 18.12 -2.26
CA ALA A 122 0.76 18.20 -1.41
C ALA A 122 2.10 18.02 -2.15
N GLY A 123 2.09 17.65 -3.44
CA GLY A 123 3.29 17.40 -4.23
C GLY A 123 4.06 16.12 -3.85
N LEU A 124 3.50 15.25 -3.02
CA LEU A 124 4.18 14.06 -2.51
C LEU A 124 4.04 12.85 -3.44
N LYS A 125 2.92 12.77 -4.17
CA LYS A 125 2.45 11.55 -4.83
C LYS A 125 3.43 10.89 -5.81
N SER A 126 4.20 11.68 -6.56
CA SER A 126 5.14 11.17 -7.56
C SER A 126 6.48 10.72 -6.97
N GLY A 127 6.87 11.23 -5.80
CA GLY A 127 8.14 10.90 -5.14
C GLY A 127 8.03 9.72 -4.18
N MET A 128 6.81 9.39 -3.73
CA MET A 128 6.57 8.32 -2.77
C MET A 128 6.55 6.94 -3.42
N LYS A 129 7.07 5.96 -2.69
CA LYS A 129 6.81 4.55 -2.92
C LYS A 129 5.85 4.03 -1.87
N PHE A 130 4.92 3.17 -2.28
CA PHE A 130 3.88 2.61 -1.43
C PHE A 130 4.22 1.17 -1.09
N LEU A 131 3.89 0.79 0.15
CA LEU A 131 3.92 -0.59 0.59
C LEU A 131 2.91 -1.41 -0.21
N ASP A 132 3.41 -2.39 -0.93
CA ASP A 132 2.64 -3.39 -1.65
C ASP A 132 2.74 -4.73 -0.91
N THR A 133 1.59 -5.30 -0.57
CA THR A 133 1.45 -6.61 0.08
C THR A 133 0.71 -7.63 -0.77
N ALA A 134 0.43 -7.30 -2.04
CA ALA A 134 -0.33 -8.18 -2.90
C ALA A 134 0.50 -9.40 -3.29
N ILE A 135 -0.13 -10.57 -3.20
CA ILE A 135 0.41 -11.79 -3.78
C ILE A 135 -0.05 -11.85 -5.24
N VAL A 136 0.90 -12.02 -6.16
CA VAL A 136 0.65 -12.13 -7.59
C VAL A 136 1.46 -13.28 -8.15
N GLY A 137 0.82 -14.24 -8.81
CA GLY A 137 1.45 -15.49 -9.20
C GLY A 137 1.86 -16.33 -7.99
N GLY A 138 1.12 -16.21 -6.88
CA GLY A 138 1.40 -17.00 -5.67
C GLY A 138 1.33 -18.49 -5.98
N THR A 139 2.22 -19.27 -5.39
CA THR A 139 2.19 -20.75 -5.41
C THR A 139 1.81 -21.33 -4.05
N GLU A 140 1.59 -20.43 -3.08
CA GLU A 140 1.33 -20.72 -1.68
C GLU A 140 -0.14 -20.44 -1.37
N ILE A 141 -0.81 -21.39 -0.73
CA ILE A 141 -2.12 -21.21 -0.09
C ILE A 141 -1.86 -21.06 1.40
N TYR A 142 -2.32 -19.95 1.96
CA TYR A 142 -2.20 -19.66 3.39
C TYR A 142 -3.50 -20.05 4.09
N ALA A 143 -3.39 -20.91 5.10
CA ALA A 143 -4.48 -21.33 5.98
C ALA A 143 -4.04 -21.17 7.44
N GLY A 144 -3.93 -19.92 7.89
CA GLY A 144 -3.36 -19.60 9.20
C GLY A 144 -1.87 -19.96 9.27
N PRO A 145 -1.41 -20.77 10.25
CA PRO A 145 0.01 -21.14 10.35
C PRO A 145 0.47 -22.16 9.30
N VAL A 146 -0.46 -22.74 8.53
CA VAL A 146 -0.14 -23.76 7.52
C VAL A 146 -0.05 -23.09 6.15
N VAL A 147 1.07 -23.35 5.46
CA VAL A 147 1.29 -22.95 4.08
C VAL A 147 1.33 -24.20 3.22
N PHE A 148 0.43 -24.29 2.23
CA PHE A 148 0.42 -25.36 1.26
C PHE A 148 1.04 -24.89 -0.06
N GLN A 149 1.91 -25.68 -0.64
CA GLN A 149 2.50 -25.46 -1.96
C GLN A 149 2.47 -26.78 -2.72
N LEU A 150 1.87 -26.78 -3.91
CA LEU A 150 1.73 -28.00 -4.71
C LEU A 150 2.87 -28.06 -5.73
N GLU A 151 3.75 -29.05 -5.60
CA GLU A 151 4.83 -29.30 -6.55
C GLU A 151 4.33 -30.20 -7.69
N TYR A 152 4.74 -29.92 -8.92
CA TYR A 152 4.52 -30.78 -10.07
C TYR A 152 5.82 -31.01 -10.83
N VAL A 153 5.87 -32.12 -11.57
CA VAL A 153 6.98 -32.44 -12.47
C VAL A 153 6.40 -32.59 -13.87
N THR A 154 6.96 -31.89 -14.84
CA THR A 154 6.57 -31.96 -16.24
C THR A 154 7.13 -33.22 -16.91
N ASP A 155 6.61 -33.56 -18.10
CA ASP A 155 7.05 -34.75 -18.86
C ASP A 155 8.54 -34.71 -19.25
N ASP A 156 9.14 -33.53 -19.35
CA ASP A 156 10.58 -33.30 -19.58
C ASP A 156 11.41 -33.27 -18.29
N GLY A 157 10.79 -33.52 -17.13
CA GLY A 157 11.47 -33.65 -15.84
C GLY A 157 11.73 -32.32 -15.13
N GLU A 158 11.13 -31.22 -15.59
CA GLU A 158 11.21 -29.94 -14.89
C GLU A 158 10.26 -29.95 -13.68
N THR A 159 10.80 -29.61 -12.52
CA THR A 159 10.02 -29.38 -11.31
C THR A 159 9.51 -27.94 -11.28
N GLY A 160 8.22 -27.76 -11.04
CA GLY A 160 7.59 -26.47 -10.81
C GLY A 160 6.63 -26.49 -9.62
N PHE A 161 6.14 -25.32 -9.23
CA PHE A 161 5.07 -25.20 -8.24
C PHE A 161 3.80 -24.71 -8.92
N ALA A 162 2.68 -25.38 -8.64
CA ALA A 162 1.39 -24.98 -9.13
C ALA A 162 1.02 -23.63 -8.51
N PRO A 163 0.49 -22.69 -9.31
CA PRO A 163 -0.04 -21.45 -8.77
C PRO A 163 -1.18 -21.77 -7.79
N SER A 164 -1.20 -21.09 -6.64
CA SER A 164 -2.27 -21.21 -5.65
C SER A 164 -3.60 -20.65 -6.14
N GLY A 165 -3.58 -19.89 -7.24
CA GLY A 165 -4.76 -19.24 -7.81
C GLY A 165 -5.34 -18.15 -6.91
N GLN A 166 -4.61 -17.72 -5.88
CA GLN A 166 -5.03 -16.67 -4.94
C GLN A 166 -4.19 -15.40 -5.16
N ASP A 167 -4.37 -14.73 -6.30
CA ASP A 167 -3.82 -13.38 -6.45
C ASP A 167 -4.75 -12.38 -5.75
N GLY A 168 -4.22 -11.67 -4.76
CA GLY A 168 -5.05 -10.80 -3.95
C GLY A 168 -4.37 -10.10 -2.79
N LEU A 169 -5.23 -9.44 -2.00
CA LEU A 169 -4.86 -8.69 -0.80
C LEU A 169 -5.31 -9.38 0.49
N VAL A 170 -6.18 -10.39 0.39
CA VAL A 170 -6.83 -11.04 1.53
C VAL A 170 -6.32 -12.46 1.73
N GLU A 171 -6.50 -12.97 2.94
CA GLU A 171 -6.12 -14.32 3.35
C GLU A 171 -7.36 -15.05 3.90
N VAL A 172 -7.39 -16.37 3.77
CA VAL A 172 -8.40 -17.20 4.43
C VAL A 172 -7.78 -17.80 5.68
N VAL A 173 -8.35 -17.49 6.84
CA VAL A 173 -7.92 -18.04 8.13
C VAL A 173 -8.93 -19.08 8.62
N PRO A 174 -8.48 -20.26 9.12
CA PRO A 174 -9.37 -21.25 9.70
C PRO A 174 -10.14 -20.71 10.91
N THR A 175 -11.39 -21.14 11.08
CA THR A 175 -12.22 -20.79 12.26
C THR A 175 -12.40 -21.99 13.20
N LEU A 176 -12.68 -21.73 14.48
CA LEU A 176 -12.80 -22.77 15.51
C LEU A 176 -14.04 -23.66 15.36
N ASP A 177 -15.08 -23.12 14.74
CA ASP A 177 -16.35 -23.79 14.44
C ASP A 177 -16.30 -24.59 13.12
N GLY A 178 -15.16 -24.61 12.44
CA GLY A 178 -15.00 -25.26 11.14
C GLY A 178 -15.15 -24.28 9.98
N GLY A 179 -14.39 -24.52 8.90
CA GLY A 179 -14.34 -23.65 7.74
C GLY A 179 -13.24 -22.59 7.79
N GLY A 180 -13.50 -21.44 7.17
CA GLY A 180 -12.53 -20.36 7.06
C GLY A 180 -13.17 -18.99 6.83
N ARG A 181 -12.49 -17.95 7.27
CA ARG A 181 -12.89 -16.55 7.16
C ARG A 181 -11.87 -15.77 6.35
N ILE A 182 -12.36 -14.94 5.44
CA ILE A 182 -11.55 -13.99 4.68
C ILE A 182 -11.19 -12.82 5.60
N CYS A 183 -9.91 -12.44 5.66
CA CYS A 183 -9.45 -11.31 6.45
C CYS A 183 -8.32 -10.51 5.78
N ALA A 184 -8.16 -9.25 6.20
CA ALA A 184 -6.99 -8.43 5.92
C ALA A 184 -5.80 -8.85 6.81
N PRO A 185 -4.73 -9.42 6.24
CA PRO A 185 -3.62 -9.97 7.02
C PRO A 185 -2.68 -8.90 7.57
N ARG A 186 -2.76 -7.66 7.08
CA ARG A 186 -1.90 -6.52 7.40
C ARG A 186 -0.46 -6.82 7.01
N ARG A 187 0.30 -7.49 7.87
CA ARG A 187 1.69 -7.90 7.62
C ARG A 187 1.71 -9.21 6.82
N ARG A 188 2.53 -9.25 5.79
CA ARG A 188 2.86 -10.49 5.05
C ARG A 188 4.37 -10.55 4.87
N ARG A 189 5.06 -11.06 5.89
CA ARG A 189 6.52 -11.18 5.85
C ARG A 189 6.93 -12.01 4.63
N GLY A 190 7.85 -11.48 3.83
CA GLY A 190 8.31 -12.11 2.59
C GLY A 190 7.65 -11.58 1.31
N HIS A 191 6.47 -10.93 1.42
CA HIS A 191 5.72 -10.39 0.27
C HIS A 191 5.60 -8.86 0.29
N GLU A 192 6.20 -8.19 1.28
CA GLU A 192 6.21 -6.73 1.41
C GLU A 192 7.25 -6.09 0.48
N THR A 193 6.80 -5.29 -0.49
CA THR A 193 7.68 -4.55 -1.42
C THR A 193 7.29 -3.07 -1.50
N LEU A 194 8.20 -2.19 -1.90
CA LEU A 194 7.92 -0.77 -2.12
C LEU A 194 7.81 -0.48 -3.62
N LYS A 195 6.64 -0.02 -4.07
CA LYS A 195 6.36 0.25 -5.48
C LYS A 195 6.08 1.72 -5.75
N PRO A 196 6.46 2.27 -6.93
CA PRO A 196 6.00 3.59 -7.35
C PRO A 196 4.46 3.68 -7.31
N PHE A 197 3.91 4.84 -6.95
CA PHE A 197 2.46 5.00 -6.74
C PHE A 197 1.61 4.46 -7.90
N ASN A 198 1.93 4.80 -9.14
CA ASN A 198 1.14 4.37 -10.29
C ASN A 198 1.12 2.83 -10.42
N GLU A 199 2.28 2.19 -10.25
CA GLU A 199 2.37 0.72 -10.30
C GLU A 199 1.55 0.08 -9.18
N TRP A 200 1.72 0.54 -7.93
CA TRP A 200 0.95 0.05 -6.78
C TRP A 200 -0.57 0.24 -6.96
N TRP A 201 -0.98 1.38 -7.51
CA TRP A 201 -2.37 1.80 -7.58
C TRP A 201 -3.16 1.17 -8.72
N THR A 202 -2.56 1.05 -9.91
CA THR A 202 -3.27 0.65 -11.14
C THR A 202 -3.07 -0.79 -11.56
N THR A 203 -2.08 -1.50 -10.99
CA THR A 203 -1.85 -2.91 -11.33
C THR A 203 -3.03 -3.77 -10.88
N TYR A 204 -3.45 -4.68 -11.76
CA TYR A 204 -4.44 -5.71 -11.44
C TYR A 204 -3.78 -6.76 -10.56
N VAL A 205 -4.21 -6.82 -9.31
CA VAL A 205 -3.63 -7.68 -8.27
C VAL A 205 -4.67 -8.54 -7.57
N ILE A 206 -5.94 -8.46 -7.97
CA ILE A 206 -7.05 -9.21 -7.40
C ILE A 206 -7.72 -10.02 -8.49
N ASP A 207 -7.69 -11.34 -8.32
CA ASP A 207 -8.50 -12.28 -9.09
C ASP A 207 -9.91 -12.35 -8.52
N THR A 208 -10.92 -12.53 -9.39
CA THR A 208 -12.31 -12.73 -8.97
C THR A 208 -12.81 -14.08 -9.45
N ALA A 209 -13.87 -14.57 -8.81
CA ALA A 209 -14.52 -15.84 -9.17
C ALA A 209 -14.96 -15.96 -10.66
N SER A 210 -15.07 -14.84 -11.38
CA SER A 210 -15.50 -14.78 -12.79
C SER A 210 -14.36 -14.78 -13.81
N GLY A 211 -13.09 -14.72 -13.39
CA GLY A 211 -11.93 -14.74 -14.30
C GLY A 211 -10.69 -14.02 -13.75
N SER A 212 -9.53 -14.32 -14.35
CA SER A 212 -8.22 -13.85 -13.89
C SER A 212 -7.96 -12.36 -14.17
N LYS A 213 -7.33 -11.68 -13.19
CA LYS A 213 -6.84 -10.29 -13.18
C LYS A 213 -7.89 -9.20 -13.41
N THR A 214 -8.90 -9.15 -12.55
CA THR A 214 -10.10 -8.34 -12.79
C THR A 214 -10.12 -7.01 -12.04
N LEU A 215 -9.47 -6.89 -10.87
CA LEU A 215 -9.50 -5.65 -10.08
C LEU A 215 -8.10 -5.17 -9.63
N SER A 216 -7.88 -3.86 -9.77
CA SER A 216 -6.80 -3.10 -9.14
C SER A 216 -7.26 -2.44 -7.85
N ARG A 217 -6.32 -2.00 -7.00
CA ARG A 217 -6.61 -1.16 -5.81
C ARG A 217 -7.44 0.07 -6.20
N LYS A 218 -7.08 0.73 -7.31
CA LYS A 218 -7.83 1.86 -7.88
C LYS A 218 -9.28 1.52 -8.18
N GLN A 219 -9.52 0.42 -8.89
CA GLN A 219 -10.88 0.03 -9.28
C GLN A 219 -11.72 -0.34 -8.07
N LEU A 220 -11.16 -1.11 -7.14
CA LEU A 220 -11.86 -1.51 -5.92
C LEU A 220 -12.31 -0.29 -5.12
N ILE A 221 -11.40 0.66 -4.87
CA ILE A 221 -11.72 1.90 -4.15
C ILE A 221 -12.73 2.76 -4.92
N TRP A 222 -12.62 2.82 -6.25
CA TRP A 222 -13.56 3.58 -7.07
C TRP A 222 -14.97 2.96 -7.04
N LEU A 223 -15.09 1.64 -7.14
CA LEU A 223 -16.36 0.92 -7.13
C LEU A 223 -17.04 1.09 -5.77
N MET A 224 -16.34 0.78 -4.68
CA MET A 224 -16.92 0.90 -3.33
C MET A 224 -17.31 2.34 -2.99
N ALA A 225 -16.43 3.31 -3.26
CA ALA A 225 -16.69 4.70 -2.88
C ALA A 225 -17.75 5.40 -3.74
N ASN A 226 -17.99 4.98 -4.99
CA ASN A 226 -18.89 5.71 -5.90
C ASN A 226 -20.14 4.93 -6.35
N LYS A 227 -20.13 3.61 -6.23
CA LYS A 227 -21.19 2.74 -6.74
C LYS A 227 -21.88 1.97 -5.63
N ASP A 228 -21.14 1.62 -4.58
CA ASP A 228 -21.60 0.78 -3.46
C ASP A 228 -21.88 1.59 -2.18
N GLY A 229 -22.44 2.79 -2.32
CA GLY A 229 -22.99 3.52 -1.17
C GLY A 229 -22.04 4.40 -0.36
N GLY A 230 -20.80 4.62 -0.81
CA GLY A 230 -19.87 5.55 -0.15
C GLY A 230 -20.26 7.02 -0.27
N ALA A 231 -19.86 7.66 -1.36
CA ALA A 231 -20.21 9.04 -1.67
C ALA A 231 -21.46 9.13 -2.55
N HIS A 232 -21.82 8.03 -3.22
CA HIS A 232 -22.93 7.94 -4.15
C HIS A 232 -23.35 6.45 -4.29
N VAL A 233 -24.62 6.20 -4.57
CA VAL A 233 -25.14 4.90 -5.02
C VAL A 233 -25.54 5.06 -6.47
N ASP A 234 -24.91 4.31 -7.37
CA ASP A 234 -25.28 4.35 -8.78
C ASP A 234 -26.50 3.46 -9.06
N PRO A 235 -27.53 3.94 -9.78
CA PRO A 235 -28.69 3.12 -10.15
C PRO A 235 -28.34 1.83 -10.91
N SER A 236 -27.23 1.81 -11.66
CA SER A 236 -26.71 0.63 -12.36
C SER A 236 -25.86 -0.30 -11.49
N GLY A 237 -25.53 0.12 -10.27
CA GLY A 237 -24.72 -0.63 -9.32
C GLY A 237 -23.23 -0.72 -9.68
N PRO A 238 -22.45 -1.47 -8.89
CA PRO A 238 -21.01 -1.66 -9.09
C PRO A 238 -20.65 -2.72 -10.15
N GLY A 239 -21.64 -3.42 -10.71
CA GLY A 239 -21.46 -4.46 -11.73
C GLY A 239 -21.11 -5.85 -11.17
N ASP A 240 -21.29 -6.89 -12.00
CA ASP A 240 -21.29 -8.29 -11.56
C ASP A 240 -19.94 -8.80 -11.04
N VAL A 241 -18.83 -8.30 -11.59
CA VAL A 241 -17.48 -8.68 -11.14
C VAL A 241 -17.27 -8.27 -9.69
N TYR A 242 -17.65 -7.03 -9.33
CA TYR A 242 -17.55 -6.54 -7.96
C TYR A 242 -18.51 -7.28 -7.03
N ILE A 243 -19.78 -7.43 -7.43
CA ILE A 243 -20.80 -8.13 -6.63
C ILE A 243 -20.39 -9.58 -6.39
N GLY A 244 -19.80 -10.24 -7.41
CA GLY A 244 -19.24 -11.58 -7.29
C GLY A 244 -18.09 -11.65 -6.29
N PHE A 245 -17.20 -10.65 -6.30
CA PHE A 245 -16.08 -10.55 -5.36
C PHE A 245 -16.54 -10.30 -3.93
N VAL A 246 -17.53 -9.43 -3.72
CA VAL A 246 -18.14 -9.21 -2.40
C VAL A 246 -18.73 -10.50 -1.84
N LYS A 247 -19.46 -11.27 -2.68
CA LYS A 247 -20.20 -12.46 -2.24
C LYS A 247 -19.37 -13.73 -2.12
N ARG A 248 -18.32 -13.88 -2.94
CA ARG A 248 -17.58 -15.14 -3.10
C ARG A 248 -16.06 -14.98 -3.00
N GLY A 249 -15.57 -13.77 -2.79
CA GLY A 249 -14.15 -13.47 -2.86
C GLY A 249 -13.52 -13.95 -4.17
N HIS A 250 -12.44 -14.71 -4.05
CA HIS A 250 -11.73 -15.31 -5.18
C HIS A 250 -12.45 -16.52 -5.80
N GLY A 251 -13.62 -16.93 -5.27
CA GLY A 251 -14.43 -18.03 -5.79
C GLY A 251 -14.12 -19.39 -5.18
N GLN A 252 -13.30 -19.44 -4.13
CA GLN A 252 -13.08 -20.70 -3.40
C GLN A 252 -14.30 -21.09 -2.59
N LEU A 253 -14.51 -22.40 -2.49
CA LEU A 253 -15.56 -23.03 -1.70
C LEU A 253 -14.92 -24.08 -0.78
N TYR A 254 -15.55 -24.35 0.35
CA TYR A 254 -15.15 -25.37 1.32
C TYR A 254 -16.32 -26.27 1.71
N SER A 255 -16.01 -27.44 2.24
CA SER A 255 -16.96 -28.37 2.84
C SER A 255 -16.34 -29.02 4.08
N GLU A 256 -17.17 -29.33 5.08
CA GLU A 256 -16.78 -30.16 6.21
C GLU A 256 -16.83 -31.66 5.88
N ASP A 257 -17.61 -32.03 4.85
CA ASP A 257 -17.57 -33.36 4.25
C ASP A 257 -16.40 -33.43 3.28
N PRO A 258 -15.37 -34.27 3.56
CA PRO A 258 -14.18 -34.39 2.74
C PRO A 258 -14.46 -34.96 1.34
N ASP A 259 -15.58 -35.66 1.16
CA ASP A 259 -15.97 -36.27 -0.12
C ASP A 259 -16.88 -35.36 -0.96
N ALA A 260 -17.36 -34.24 -0.40
CA ALA A 260 -18.35 -33.37 -1.03
C ALA A 260 -17.94 -32.87 -2.42
N ALA A 261 -16.64 -32.69 -2.68
CA ALA A 261 -16.14 -32.31 -4.01
C ALA A 261 -16.55 -33.30 -5.11
N PHE A 262 -16.78 -34.57 -4.75
CA PHE A 262 -17.10 -35.66 -5.67
C PHE A 262 -18.56 -36.13 -5.53
N THR A 263 -19.12 -36.06 -4.32
CA THR A 263 -20.42 -36.68 -4.00
C THR A 263 -21.56 -35.67 -3.89
N ALA A 264 -21.26 -34.42 -3.51
CA ALA A 264 -22.24 -33.38 -3.26
C ALA A 264 -21.63 -31.97 -3.50
N PRO A 265 -21.19 -31.63 -4.72
CA PRO A 265 -20.54 -30.36 -4.99
C PRO A 265 -21.41 -29.13 -4.65
N GLU A 266 -22.74 -29.30 -4.65
CA GLU A 266 -23.70 -28.30 -4.21
C GLU A 266 -23.69 -28.01 -2.70
N SER A 267 -23.12 -28.89 -1.88
CA SER A 267 -22.99 -28.68 -0.43
C SER A 267 -21.79 -27.81 -0.05
N MET A 268 -20.90 -27.53 -1.01
CA MET A 268 -19.76 -26.65 -0.83
C MET A 268 -20.20 -25.19 -0.63
N ARG A 269 -19.57 -24.49 0.29
CA ARG A 269 -19.94 -23.13 0.72
C ARG A 269 -18.78 -22.15 0.50
N PRO A 270 -19.05 -20.89 0.14
CA PRO A 270 -18.00 -19.87 0.12
C PRO A 270 -17.47 -19.62 1.53
N PHE A 271 -16.22 -19.16 1.62
CA PHE A 271 -15.66 -18.69 2.89
C PHE A 271 -16.42 -17.47 3.42
N GLU A 272 -16.48 -17.33 4.75
CA GLU A 272 -17.14 -16.20 5.38
C GLU A 272 -16.37 -14.89 5.17
N GLY A 273 -17.10 -13.78 5.18
CA GLY A 273 -16.54 -12.43 5.12
C GLY A 273 -16.58 -11.80 3.73
N ASN A 274 -16.42 -10.48 3.72
CA ASN A 274 -16.50 -9.68 2.52
C ASN A 274 -15.10 -9.35 1.99
N ALA A 275 -14.68 -10.05 0.94
CA ALA A 275 -13.34 -9.89 0.38
C ALA A 275 -13.07 -8.46 -0.12
N ALA A 276 -14.09 -7.73 -0.57
CA ALA A 276 -13.94 -6.33 -0.97
C ALA A 276 -13.65 -5.44 0.24
N ALA A 277 -14.40 -5.62 1.34
CA ALA A 277 -14.22 -4.87 2.57
C ALA A 277 -12.83 -5.12 3.18
N GLU A 278 -12.45 -6.39 3.28
CA GLU A 278 -11.13 -6.81 3.78
C GLU A 278 -9.98 -6.32 2.88
N SER A 279 -10.16 -6.34 1.56
CA SER A 279 -9.18 -5.77 0.62
C SER A 279 -9.03 -4.25 0.83
N VAL A 280 -10.12 -3.51 1.04
CA VAL A 280 -10.05 -2.07 1.33
C VAL A 280 -9.39 -1.81 2.68
N ARG A 281 -9.67 -2.65 3.69
CA ARG A 281 -8.97 -2.60 4.98
C ARG A 281 -7.47 -2.84 4.84
N GLN A 282 -7.06 -3.77 3.97
CA GLN A 282 -5.65 -4.02 3.66
C GLN A 282 -5.00 -2.81 2.95
N ILE A 283 -5.66 -2.21 1.95
CA ILE A 283 -5.18 -0.99 1.27
C ILE A 283 -5.03 0.16 2.27
N ALA A 284 -5.99 0.34 3.19
CA ALA A 284 -5.90 1.35 4.23
C ALA A 284 -4.67 1.13 5.12
N TRP A 285 -4.37 -0.12 5.49
CA TRP A 285 -3.17 -0.44 6.25
C TRP A 285 -1.89 -0.12 5.48
N GLU A 286 -1.79 -0.55 4.21
CA GLU A 286 -0.63 -0.24 3.33
C GLU A 286 -0.34 1.26 3.27
N VAL A 287 -1.40 2.08 3.13
CA VAL A 287 -1.29 3.54 3.06
C VAL A 287 -0.85 4.15 4.39
N LEU A 288 -1.41 3.69 5.51
CA LEU A 288 -1.04 4.18 6.84
C LEU A 288 0.42 3.84 7.16
N GLU A 289 0.85 2.61 6.88
CA GLU A 289 2.24 2.19 7.05
C GLU A 289 3.18 2.97 6.14
N THR A 290 2.80 3.19 4.88
CA THR A 290 3.57 4.02 3.96
C THR A 290 3.76 5.42 4.54
N PHE A 291 2.69 6.05 5.01
CA PHE A 291 2.77 7.42 5.53
C PHE A 291 3.53 7.55 6.84
N ASP A 292 3.47 6.52 7.69
CA ASP A 292 4.13 6.54 8.98
C ASP A 292 5.63 6.20 8.85
N ASN A 293 6.08 5.60 7.74
CA ASN A 293 7.49 5.25 7.49
C ASN A 293 8.18 6.06 6.36
N ASP A 294 7.44 6.80 5.53
CA ASP A 294 8.01 7.61 4.44
C ASP A 294 8.57 8.95 4.97
N PRO A 295 9.88 9.24 4.80
CA PRO A 295 10.49 10.46 5.32
C PRO A 295 9.89 11.75 4.75
N ALA A 296 9.49 11.75 3.47
CA ALA A 296 8.89 12.94 2.85
C ALA A 296 7.53 13.26 3.48
N THR A 297 6.73 12.24 3.79
CA THR A 297 5.44 12.39 4.47
C THR A 297 5.63 12.84 5.92
N GLN A 298 6.60 12.28 6.65
CA GLN A 298 6.93 12.72 8.01
C GLN A 298 7.38 14.18 8.04
N ALA A 299 8.31 14.56 7.14
CA ALA A 299 8.79 15.93 7.01
C ALA A 299 7.65 16.90 6.65
N TRP A 300 6.79 16.53 5.70
CA TRP A 300 5.66 17.36 5.30
C TRP A 300 4.64 17.56 6.43
N ARG A 301 4.36 16.52 7.23
CA ARG A 301 3.46 16.59 8.39
C ARG A 301 3.98 17.50 9.50
N ALA A 302 5.31 17.55 9.68
CA ALA A 302 5.96 18.39 10.69
C ALA A 302 6.01 19.87 10.29
N MET A 303 5.95 20.18 8.99
CA MET A 303 6.09 21.54 8.46
C MET A 303 4.77 22.29 8.24
N ASN A 304 3.64 21.58 8.17
CA ASN A 304 2.31 22.15 7.91
C ASN A 304 1.40 21.94 9.12
#